data_AF-A0A517SK34-F1
#
_entry.id   AF-A0A517SK34-F1
#
_cell.length_a   1.000
_cell.length_b   1.000
_cell.length_c   1.000
_cell.angle_alpha   90.00
_cell.angle_beta   90.00
_cell.angle_gamma   90.00
#
_symmetry.space_group_name_H-M   'P 1'
#
loop_
_entity.id
_entity.type
_entity.pdbx_description
1 polymer ?
#
loop_
_entity_poly.entity_id
_entity_poly.type
_entity_poly.pdbx_seq_one_letter_code
_entity_poly.pdbx_strand_id
1 'polypeptide(L)'
;MWVKRVAFVALGLSLAWGCSSDRSGDGPSVQATTELQEVGDLLRIGGARRPPAKLTDLSAGRSAHPQSYEMVQSGKIVVVWGIPMASEGDIESGTAPKAVIAYEKETPTAGGRVLLQNGAVEEMTADQFKAVATTR
;
A
#
# COMPACT_ATOMS: atom_id res chain seq x y z
N MET A 1 52.70 28.51 43.73
CA MET A 1 52.79 27.05 43.86
C MET A 1 52.60 26.43 42.48
N TRP A 2 53.61 25.68 42.04
CA TRP A 2 53.75 25.09 40.71
C TRP A 2 53.90 23.59 40.94
N VAL A 3 53.00 22.76 40.42
CA VAL A 3 53.28 21.33 40.17
C VAL A 3 52.60 20.93 38.86
N LYS A 4 53.47 20.57 37.92
CA LYS A 4 53.23 19.99 36.60
C LYS A 4 52.53 18.64 36.69
N ARG A 5 51.75 18.26 35.67
CA ARG A 5 51.94 17.00 34.90
C ARG A 5 51.47 17.18 33.46
N VAL A 6 52.43 17.08 32.55
CA VAL A 6 52.27 16.90 31.09
C VAL A 6 52.44 15.41 30.84
N ALA A 7 51.61 14.80 29.96
CA ALA A 7 52.05 13.98 28.82
C ALA A 7 50.96 13.02 28.31
N PHE A 8 50.66 13.18 27.02
CA PHE A 8 50.45 12.15 25.99
C PHE A 8 49.41 11.04 26.20
N VAL A 9 48.30 11.13 25.43
CA VAL A 9 47.85 10.03 24.57
C VAL A 9 47.36 10.61 23.25
N ALA A 10 48.16 10.43 22.20
CA ALA A 10 47.71 10.53 20.82
C ALA A 10 47.25 9.14 20.41
N LEU A 11 45.99 8.97 20.00
CA LEU A 11 45.56 7.74 19.32
C LEU A 11 44.30 7.97 18.48
N GLY A 12 44.44 7.82 17.16
CA GLY A 12 43.47 7.09 16.35
C GLY A 12 42.29 7.85 15.77
N LEU A 13 42.53 8.49 14.62
CA LEU A 13 41.57 8.64 13.53
C LEU A 13 41.06 7.24 13.12
N SER A 14 39.75 6.95 13.21
CA SER A 14 39.12 5.85 12.44
C SER A 14 37.58 5.88 12.41
N LEU A 15 37.09 6.14 11.20
CA LEU A 15 35.92 5.59 10.52
C LEU A 15 34.49 5.79 11.08
N ALA A 16 33.71 6.46 10.22
CA ALA A 16 32.28 6.28 10.05
C ALA A 16 31.87 4.80 10.15
N TRP A 17 30.87 4.52 10.97
CA TRP A 17 29.77 3.62 10.67
C TRP A 17 28.56 4.19 11.41
N GLY A 18 27.61 4.74 10.68
CA GLY A 18 26.65 3.88 10.01
C GLY A 18 25.58 3.60 11.06
N CYS A 19 24.70 4.58 11.24
CA CYS A 19 23.45 4.35 11.95
C CYS A 19 22.70 3.30 11.13
N SER A 20 22.91 2.04 11.49
CA SER A 20 22.12 0.92 11.03
C SER A 20 20.76 1.13 11.65
N SER A 21 19.90 1.90 10.97
CA SER A 21 18.48 1.77 11.15
C SER A 21 18.14 0.44 10.53
N ASP A 22 18.06 -0.59 11.36
CA ASP A 22 17.38 -1.84 11.08
C ASP A 22 16.10 -1.55 10.29
N ARG A 23 16.16 -1.71 8.96
CA ARG A 23 14.97 -2.05 8.20
C ARG A 23 14.76 -3.52 8.47
N SER A 24 14.13 -3.78 9.61
CA SER A 24 13.47 -5.04 9.89
C SER A 24 12.75 -5.46 8.61
N GLY A 25 13.08 -6.65 8.12
CA GLY A 25 12.41 -7.23 6.97
C GLY A 25 10.92 -7.34 7.28
N ASP A 26 10.15 -6.36 6.83
CA ASP A 26 8.72 -6.52 6.65
C ASP A 26 8.56 -7.67 5.66
N GLY A 27 8.03 -8.78 6.14
CA GLY A 27 7.78 -9.97 5.33
C GLY A 27 6.85 -9.66 4.15
N PRO A 28 6.71 -10.60 3.19
CA PRO A 28 5.84 -10.45 2.01
C PRO A 28 4.39 -10.07 2.35
N SER A 29 3.94 -10.39 3.57
CA SER A 29 2.59 -10.10 4.07
C SER A 29 2.37 -8.62 4.37
N VAL A 30 3.33 -7.92 4.98
CA VAL A 30 3.16 -6.49 5.29
C VAL A 30 3.30 -5.65 4.03
N GLN A 31 4.31 -5.95 3.21
CA GLN A 31 4.56 -5.22 1.96
C GLN A 31 3.33 -5.20 1.06
N ALA A 32 2.72 -6.35 0.79
CA ALA A 32 1.63 -6.38 -0.17
C ALA A 32 0.27 -5.93 0.39
N THR A 33 0.14 -5.81 1.72
CA THR A 33 -0.96 -5.04 2.32
C THR A 33 -0.76 -3.55 2.05
N THR A 34 0.45 -3.03 2.23
CA THR A 34 0.81 -1.66 1.88
C THR A 34 0.60 -1.39 0.39
N GLU A 35 0.96 -2.32 -0.49
CA GLU A 35 0.76 -2.19 -1.94
C GLU A 35 -0.72 -2.00 -2.32
N LEU A 36 -1.64 -2.78 -1.72
CA LEU A 36 -3.07 -2.62 -1.97
C LEU A 36 -3.64 -1.33 -1.36
N GLN A 37 -3.13 -0.88 -0.22
CA GLN A 37 -3.50 0.40 0.38
C GLN A 37 -3.11 1.57 -0.52
N GLU A 38 -1.88 1.57 -1.03
CA GLU A 38 -1.42 2.59 -1.98
C GLU A 38 -2.22 2.59 -3.29
N VAL A 39 -2.68 1.42 -3.76
CA VAL A 39 -3.62 1.34 -4.87
C VAL A 39 -4.95 2.00 -4.51
N GLY A 40 -5.44 1.85 -3.28
CA GLY A 40 -6.62 2.56 -2.79
C GLY A 40 -6.46 4.08 -2.82
N ASP A 41 -5.29 4.60 -2.45
CA ASP A 41 -4.99 6.03 -2.55
C ASP A 41 -4.91 6.51 -4.00
N LEU A 42 -4.28 5.73 -4.88
CA LEU A 42 -4.26 5.99 -6.31
C LEU A 42 -5.68 6.04 -6.90
N LEU A 43 -6.55 5.11 -6.50
CA LEU A 43 -7.97 5.08 -6.90
C LEU A 43 -8.75 6.28 -6.36
N ARG A 44 -8.46 6.72 -5.13
CA ARG A 44 -9.08 7.92 -4.54
C ARG A 44 -8.68 9.19 -5.30
N ILE A 45 -7.40 9.33 -5.66
CA ILE A 45 -6.90 10.46 -6.45
C ILE A 45 -7.51 10.46 -7.86
N GLY A 46 -7.43 9.32 -8.57
CA GLY A 46 -8.02 9.18 -9.91
C GLY A 46 -9.55 9.25 -9.90
N GLY A 47 -10.16 8.96 -8.74
CA GLY A 47 -11.59 8.89 -8.50
C GLY A 47 -12.24 10.18 -8.00
N ALA A 48 -11.46 11.23 -7.73
CA ALA A 48 -11.91 12.43 -6.99
C ALA A 48 -13.12 13.15 -7.62
N ARG A 49 -13.32 13.02 -8.95
CA ARG A 49 -14.49 13.60 -9.65
C ARG A 49 -15.49 12.57 -10.12
N ARG A 50 -15.02 11.37 -10.47
CA ARG A 50 -15.81 10.24 -10.98
C ARG A 50 -15.03 8.95 -10.72
N PRO A 51 -15.70 7.81 -10.52
CA PRO A 51 -15.02 6.52 -10.44
C PRO A 51 -14.08 6.29 -11.64
N PRO A 52 -12.85 5.81 -11.41
CA PRO A 52 -11.96 5.43 -12.50
C PRO A 52 -12.60 4.33 -13.35
N ALA A 53 -12.64 4.51 -14.66
CA ALA A 53 -13.21 3.54 -15.60
C ALA A 53 -12.14 2.75 -16.36
N LYS A 54 -10.89 3.21 -16.30
CA LYS A 54 -9.74 2.65 -17.03
C LYS A 54 -8.43 3.15 -16.41
N LEU A 55 -7.33 2.45 -16.73
CA LEU A 55 -5.98 2.78 -16.24
C LEU A 55 -5.58 4.25 -16.48
N THR A 56 -5.92 4.84 -17.63
CA THR A 56 -5.53 6.23 -17.94
C THR A 56 -6.16 7.26 -17.00
N ASP A 57 -7.28 6.93 -16.36
CA ASP A 57 -7.93 7.79 -15.37
C ASP A 57 -7.09 7.91 -14.09
N LEU A 58 -6.18 6.97 -13.84
CA LEU A 58 -5.25 6.98 -12.69
C LEU A 58 -3.98 7.79 -12.95
N SER A 59 -3.81 8.34 -14.16
CA SER A 59 -2.60 9.09 -14.54
C SER A 59 -2.34 10.30 -13.63
N ALA A 60 -3.39 10.91 -13.08
CA ALA A 60 -3.30 12.02 -12.13
C ALA A 60 -2.58 11.64 -10.81
N GLY A 61 -2.72 10.39 -10.37
CA GLY A 61 -2.06 9.88 -9.16
C GLY A 61 -0.74 9.16 -9.42
N ARG A 62 -0.35 8.95 -10.69
CA ARG A 62 0.86 8.19 -11.05
C ARG A 62 2.13 8.79 -10.46
N SER A 63 2.27 10.12 -10.44
CA SER A 63 3.45 10.78 -9.88
C SER A 63 3.55 10.60 -8.36
N ALA A 64 2.42 10.45 -7.67
CA ALA A 64 2.36 10.22 -6.23
C ALA A 64 2.53 8.73 -5.87
N HIS A 65 1.98 7.83 -6.69
CA HIS A 65 2.01 6.38 -6.47
C HIS A 65 2.49 5.63 -7.72
N PRO A 66 3.76 5.78 -8.13
CA PRO A 66 4.28 5.20 -9.36
C PRO A 66 4.26 3.66 -9.33
N GLN A 67 4.61 3.06 -8.19
CA GLN A 67 4.61 1.61 -8.02
C GLN A 67 3.19 1.04 -8.11
N SER A 68 2.21 1.66 -7.45
CA SER A 68 0.81 1.24 -7.53
C SER A 68 0.25 1.34 -8.95
N TYR A 69 0.58 2.40 -9.69
CA TYR A 69 0.19 2.51 -11.09
C TYR A 69 0.77 1.37 -11.93
N GLU A 70 2.04 1.02 -11.70
CA GLU A 70 2.72 -0.08 -12.40
C GLU A 70 2.14 -1.46 -12.02
N MET A 71 1.75 -1.66 -10.76
CA MET A 71 1.09 -2.90 -10.32
C MET A 71 -0.28 -3.10 -10.98
N VAL A 72 -1.05 -2.03 -11.16
CA VAL A 72 -2.31 -2.08 -11.92
C VAL A 72 -2.04 -2.27 -13.42
N GLN A 73 -1.02 -1.58 -13.97
CA GLN A 73 -0.65 -1.68 -15.38
C GLN A 73 -0.14 -3.07 -15.77
N SER A 74 0.68 -3.70 -14.92
CA SER A 74 1.19 -5.06 -15.12
C SER A 74 0.13 -6.14 -14.88
N GLY A 75 -0.99 -5.78 -14.25
CA GLY A 75 -2.04 -6.70 -13.85
C GLY A 75 -1.68 -7.55 -12.65
N LYS A 76 -0.65 -7.18 -11.86
CA LYS A 76 -0.40 -7.79 -10.54
C LYS A 76 -1.58 -7.54 -9.60
N ILE A 77 -2.11 -6.32 -9.65
CA ILE A 77 -3.37 -5.94 -8.99
C ILE A 77 -4.43 -5.70 -10.07
N VAL A 78 -5.59 -6.33 -9.91
CA VAL A 78 -6.74 -6.18 -10.79
C VAL A 78 -7.71 -5.21 -10.13
N VAL A 79 -8.07 -4.14 -10.85
CA VAL A 79 -9.04 -3.14 -10.40
C VAL A 79 -10.41 -3.43 -11.00
N VAL A 80 -11.43 -3.38 -10.16
CA VAL A 80 -12.83 -3.43 -10.56
C VAL A 80 -13.29 -2.01 -10.91
N TRP A 81 -13.26 -1.69 -12.20
CA TRP A 81 -13.55 -0.35 -12.71
C TRP A 81 -15.00 0.09 -12.50
N GLY A 82 -15.19 1.42 -12.41
CA GLY A 82 -16.50 2.05 -12.31
C GLY A 82 -17.10 2.09 -10.90
N ILE A 83 -16.41 1.55 -9.90
CA ILE A 83 -16.87 1.55 -8.51
C ILE A 83 -16.24 2.74 -7.76
N PRO A 84 -17.03 3.64 -7.14
CA PRO A 84 -16.49 4.71 -6.31
C PRO A 84 -15.89 4.17 -5.00
N MET A 85 -14.85 4.82 -4.49
CA MET A 85 -14.45 4.66 -3.08
C MET A 85 -15.55 5.21 -2.18
N ALA A 86 -15.73 4.62 -1.01
CA ALA A 86 -16.62 5.18 0.02
C ALA A 86 -16.10 6.56 0.47
N SER A 87 -17.03 7.44 0.82
CA SER A 87 -16.67 8.74 1.39
C SER A 87 -16.19 8.59 2.83
N GLU A 88 -15.40 9.54 3.33
CA GLU A 88 -14.92 9.51 4.72
C GLU A 88 -16.09 9.43 5.71
N GLY A 89 -17.19 10.17 5.47
CA GLY A 89 -18.37 10.14 6.32
C GLY A 89 -19.09 8.77 6.34
N ASP A 90 -19.09 8.04 5.23
CA ASP A 90 -19.66 6.68 5.19
C ASP A 90 -18.76 5.70 5.97
N ILE A 91 -17.45 5.89 5.93
CA ILE A 91 -16.47 5.08 6.67
C ILE A 91 -16.62 5.33 8.17
N GLU A 92 -16.63 6.60 8.60
CA GLU A 92 -16.77 7.00 10.00
C GLU A 92 -18.10 6.54 10.61
N SER A 93 -19.19 6.59 9.84
CA SER A 93 -20.52 6.12 10.27
C SER A 93 -20.68 4.60 10.22
N GLY A 94 -19.70 3.86 9.68
CA GLY A 94 -19.79 2.42 9.49
C GLY A 94 -20.82 1.98 8.45
N THR A 95 -21.26 2.89 7.58
CA THR A 95 -22.24 2.63 6.51
C THR A 95 -21.59 2.39 5.14
N ALA A 96 -20.27 2.58 5.04
CA ALA A 96 -19.50 2.31 3.84
C ALA A 96 -19.73 0.86 3.35
N PRO A 97 -20.05 0.67 2.06
CA PRO A 97 -20.21 -0.68 1.54
C PRO A 97 -18.85 -1.41 1.54
N LYS A 98 -18.90 -2.72 1.69
CA LYS A 98 -17.72 -3.61 1.72
C LYS A 98 -17.51 -4.34 0.39
N ALA A 99 -17.81 -3.68 -0.72
CA ALA A 99 -17.60 -4.27 -2.05
C ALA A 99 -16.12 -4.28 -2.40
N VAL A 100 -15.66 -5.36 -3.05
CA VAL A 100 -14.28 -5.47 -3.55
C VAL A 100 -14.08 -4.55 -4.76
N ILE A 101 -13.04 -3.72 -4.69
CA ILE A 101 -12.69 -2.75 -5.74
C ILE A 101 -11.32 -3.00 -6.37
N ALA A 102 -10.43 -3.70 -5.68
CA ALA A 102 -9.19 -4.20 -6.26
C ALA A 102 -8.79 -5.50 -5.57
N TYR A 103 -8.01 -6.34 -6.23
CA TYR A 103 -7.56 -7.62 -5.67
C TYR A 103 -6.28 -8.09 -6.36
N GLU A 104 -5.55 -9.00 -5.71
CA GLU A 104 -4.39 -9.63 -6.31
C GLU A 104 -4.81 -10.56 -7.46
N LYS A 105 -4.02 -10.62 -8.52
CA LYS A 105 -4.33 -11.48 -9.68
C LYS A 105 -4.65 -12.94 -9.32
N GLU A 106 -3.99 -13.47 -8.29
CA GLU A 106 -4.14 -14.84 -7.82
C GLU A 106 -5.38 -15.06 -6.91
N THR A 107 -6.05 -14.00 -6.45
CA THR A 107 -7.19 -14.11 -5.53
C THR A 107 -8.31 -15.03 -6.04
N PRO A 108 -8.72 -15.01 -7.33
CA PRO A 108 -9.77 -15.88 -7.84
C PRO A 108 -9.43 -17.39 -7.83
N THR A 109 -8.14 -17.74 -7.79
CA THR A 109 -7.64 -19.13 -7.91
C THR A 109 -7.08 -19.66 -6.59
N ALA A 110 -6.23 -18.89 -5.92
CA ALA A 110 -5.53 -19.27 -4.70
C ALA A 110 -6.08 -18.58 -3.44
N GLY A 111 -6.97 -17.59 -3.59
CA GLY A 111 -7.23 -16.62 -2.54
C GLY A 111 -6.10 -15.59 -2.46
N GLY A 112 -6.29 -14.60 -1.60
CA GLY A 112 -5.34 -13.50 -1.45
C GLY A 112 -6.01 -12.26 -0.93
N ARG A 113 -5.31 -11.14 -1.04
CA ARG A 113 -5.79 -9.87 -0.51
C ARG A 113 -6.69 -9.14 -1.49
N VAL A 114 -7.70 -8.52 -0.93
CA VAL A 114 -8.67 -7.67 -1.62
C VAL A 114 -8.69 -6.30 -0.96
N LEU A 115 -8.86 -5.27 -1.77
CA LEU A 115 -9.17 -3.92 -1.34
C LEU A 115 -10.67 -3.71 -1.43
N LEU A 116 -11.27 -3.24 -0.34
CA LEU A 116 -12.68 -2.92 -0.22
C LEU A 116 -12.96 -1.43 -0.48
N GLN A 117 -14.21 -1.08 -0.77
CA GLN A 117 -14.65 0.31 -1.03
C GLN A 117 -14.31 1.30 0.10
N ASN A 118 -14.26 0.85 1.35
CA ASN A 118 -13.86 1.65 2.50
C ASN A 118 -12.33 1.85 2.61
N GLY A 119 -11.53 1.29 1.70
CA GLY A 119 -10.07 1.33 1.73
C GLY A 119 -9.45 0.26 2.64
N ALA A 120 -10.23 -0.61 3.26
CA ALA A 120 -9.70 -1.73 4.04
C ALA A 120 -9.14 -2.81 3.11
N VAL A 121 -8.04 -3.42 3.53
CA VAL A 121 -7.47 -4.60 2.89
C VAL A 121 -7.82 -5.82 3.72
N GLU A 122 -8.47 -6.80 3.10
CA GLU A 122 -8.85 -8.05 3.75
C GLU A 122 -8.27 -9.24 2.97
N GLU A 123 -7.97 -10.33 3.68
CA GLU A 123 -7.58 -11.59 3.05
C GLU A 123 -8.83 -12.46 2.87
N MET A 124 -9.02 -12.98 1.65
CA MET A 124 -10.15 -13.84 1.31
C MET A 124 -9.66 -15.10 0.61
N THR A 125 -10.32 -16.22 0.89
CA THR A 125 -10.12 -17.45 0.10
C THR A 125 -10.73 -17.28 -1.29
N ALA A 126 -10.30 -18.10 -2.25
CA ALA A 126 -10.86 -18.10 -3.60
C ALA A 126 -12.40 -18.29 -3.60
N ASP A 127 -12.92 -19.11 -2.68
CA ASP A 127 -14.35 -19.38 -2.58
C ASP A 127 -15.13 -18.20 -1.99
N GLN A 128 -14.56 -17.54 -0.97
CA GLN A 128 -15.12 -16.31 -0.41
C GLN A 128 -15.15 -15.20 -1.48
N PHE A 129 -14.05 -15.04 -2.23
CA PHE A 129 -13.97 -14.07 -3.32
C PHE A 129 -15.04 -14.32 -4.39
N LYS A 130 -15.21 -15.58 -4.82
CA LYS A 130 -16.24 -15.94 -5.82
C LYS A 130 -17.65 -15.64 -5.33
N ALA A 131 -17.94 -15.89 -4.04
CA ALA A 131 -19.24 -15.59 -3.46
C ALA A 131 -19.57 -14.09 -3.52
N VAL A 132 -18.61 -13.23 -3.16
CA VAL A 132 -18.80 -11.77 -3.21
C VAL A 132 -18.77 -11.21 -4.63
N ALA A 133 -17.94 -11.75 -5.52
CA ALA A 133 -17.82 -11.30 -6.91
C ALA A 133 -19.04 -11.65 -7.76
N THR A 134 -19.76 -12.72 -7.42
CA THR A 134 -20.96 -13.18 -8.15
C THR A 134 -22.20 -12.36 -7.81
N THR A 135 -22.20 -11.59 -6.71
CA THR A 135 -23.36 -10.80 -6.26
C THR A 135 -23.44 -9.45 -7.01
N ARG A 136 -23.48 -9.50 -8.34
CA ARG A 136 -23.49 -8.34 -9.23
C ARG A 136 -24.75 -8.23 -10.07
#